data_AF-A0A1F6K4B1-F1
#
_entry.id   AF-A0A1F6K4B1-F1
#
_cell.length_a   1.000
_cell.length_b   1.000
_cell.length_c   1.000
_cell.angle_alpha   90.00
_cell.angle_beta   90.00
_cell.angle_gamma   90.00
#
_symmetry.space_group_name_H-M   'P 1'
#
loop_
_entity.id
_entity.type
_entity.pdbx_description
1 polymer ?
#
loop_
_entity_poly.entity_id
_entity_poly.type
_entity_poly.pdbx_seq_one_letter_code
_entity_poly.pdbx_strand_id
1 'polypeptide(L)' 'MSNRTVDYFISIVKNSKELTKKEKEILTKRLKNKTLEKIGKKYKVTAERVRQIEEKALIKFIAKICQLNLFD' A
#
# COMPACT_ATOMS: atom_id res chain seq x y z
N MET A 1 -2.25 -11.47 -17.72
CA MET A 1 -2.21 -12.53 -16.69
C MET A 1 -1.93 -11.89 -15.35
N SER A 2 -2.71 -12.20 -14.32
CA SER A 2 -2.43 -11.78 -12.94
C SER A 2 -1.12 -12.42 -12.49
N ASN A 3 -0.18 -11.61 -12.02
CA ASN A 3 1.08 -12.12 -11.48
C ASN A 3 0.80 -12.68 -10.08
N ARG A 4 0.95 -14.01 -9.90
CA ARG A 4 0.68 -14.71 -8.63
C ARG A 4 1.41 -14.06 -7.45
N THR A 5 2.62 -13.55 -7.69
CA THR A 5 3.42 -12.81 -6.70
C THR A 5 2.73 -11.51 -6.28
N VAL A 6 2.18 -10.75 -7.23
CA VAL A 6 1.45 -9.51 -6.94
C VAL A 6 0.18 -9.80 -6.14
N ASP A 7 -0.55 -10.87 -6.47
CA ASP A 7 -1.75 -11.26 -5.74
C ASP A 7 -1.44 -11.70 -4.30
N TYR A 8 -0.32 -12.39 -4.08
CA TYR A 8 0.19 -12.72 -2.75
C TYR A 8 0.55 -11.46 -1.96
N PHE A 9 1.27 -10.50 -2.54
CA PHE A 9 1.55 -9.23 -1.86
C PHE A 9 0.29 -8.44 -1.53
N ILE A 10 -0.72 -8.45 -2.42
CA ILE A 10 -2.00 -7.81 -2.17
C ILE A 10 -2.72 -8.46 -0.98
N SER A 11 -2.66 -9.79 -0.82
CA SER A 11 -3.28 -10.47 0.33
C SER A 11 -2.59 -10.09 1.65
N ILE A 12 -1.26 -10.00 1.67
CA ILE A 12 -0.50 -9.53 2.83
C ILE A 12 -0.90 -8.10 3.21
N VAL A 13 -0.90 -7.17 2.24
CA VAL A 13 -1.26 -5.77 2.48
C VAL A 13 -2.68 -5.67 3.03
N LYS A 14 -3.63 -6.46 2.51
CA LYS A 14 -5.02 -6.48 3.01
C LYS A 14 -5.11 -6.97 4.46
N ASN A 15 -4.31 -7.97 4.84
CA ASN A 15 -4.34 -8.57 6.17
C ASN A 15 -3.56 -7.79 7.23
N SER A 16 -2.69 -6.85 6.83
CA SER A 16 -1.92 -6.02 7.75
C SER A 16 -2.81 -5.22 8.72
N LYS A 17 -2.52 -5.23 10.02
CA LYS A 17 -3.30 -4.49 11.03
C LYS A 17 -2.89 -3.02 11.16
N GLU A 18 -1.62 -2.72 10.87
CA GLU A 18 -1.00 -1.39 11.02
C GLU A 18 -1.46 -0.36 9.97
N LEU A 19 -2.06 -0.83 8.88
CA LEU A 19 -2.52 0.03 7.78
C LEU A 19 -4.00 0.35 7.90
N THR A 20 -4.33 1.62 7.69
CA THR A 20 -5.72 2.07 7.57
C THR A 20 -6.35 1.58 6.27
N LYS A 21 -7.69 1.54 6.22
CA LYS A 21 -8.44 1.15 5.01
C LYS A 21 -8.00 1.95 3.77
N LYS A 22 -7.75 3.25 3.94
CA LYS A 22 -7.31 4.14 2.86
C LYS A 22 -5.91 3.81 2.36
N GLU A 23 -4.97 3.54 3.28
CA GLU A 23 -3.59 3.14 2.95
C GLU A 23 -3.57 1.79 2.21
N LYS A 24 -4.35 0.80 2.69
CA LYS A 24 -4.49 -0.51 2.04
C LYS A 24 -5.02 -0.38 0.61
N GLU A 25 -6.03 0.45 0.39
CA GLU A 25 -6.62 0.63 -0.94
C GLU A 25 -5.66 1.34 -1.90
N ILE A 26 -4.88 2.33 -1.42
CA ILE A 26 -3.88 3.03 -2.23
C ILE A 26 -2.76 2.07 -2.62
N LEU A 27 -2.18 1.34 -1.66
CA LEU A 27 -1.13 0.34 -1.94
C LEU A 27 -1.61 -0.77 -2.87
N THR A 28 -2.82 -1.30 -2.66
CA THR A 28 -3.40 -2.33 -3.55
C THR A 28 -3.54 -1.82 -4.98
N LYS A 29 -3.94 -0.56 -5.17
CA LYS A 29 -4.05 0.05 -6.51
C LYS A 29 -2.68 0.29 -7.14
N ARG A 30 -1.68 0.66 -6.35
CA ARG A 30 -0.29 0.85 -6.80
C ARG A 30 0.32 -0.47 -7.27
N LEU A 31 0.13 -1.56 -6.52
CA LEU A 31 0.53 -2.91 -6.92
C LEU A 31 -0.16 -3.39 -8.22
N LYS A 32 -1.36 -2.86 -8.52
CA LYS A 32 -2.07 -3.08 -9.79
C LYS A 32 -1.71 -2.06 -10.87
N ASN A 33 -0.55 -1.41 -10.78
CA ASN A 33 -0.02 -0.42 -11.72
C ASN A 33 -0.94 0.77 -12.01
N LYS A 34 -1.76 1.21 -11.04
CA LYS A 34 -2.52 2.47 -11.17
C LYS A 34 -1.60 3.67 -10.88
N THR A 35 -1.66 4.68 -11.75
CA THR A 35 -0.91 5.92 -11.58
C THR A 35 -1.46 6.75 -10.41
N LEU A 36 -0.60 7.57 -9.79
CA LEU A 36 -0.97 8.47 -8.70
C LEU A 36 -2.11 9.41 -9.09
N GLU A 37 -2.12 9.89 -10.33
CA GLU A 37 -3.20 10.73 -10.85
C GLU A 37 -4.56 10.02 -10.89
N LYS A 38 -4.60 8.77 -11.38
CA LYS A 38 -5.85 7.98 -11.43
C LYS A 38 -6.37 7.71 -10.02
N ILE A 39 -5.48 7.46 -9.07
CA ILE A 39 -5.83 7.28 -7.66
C ILE A 39 -6.32 8.62 -7.06
N GLY A 40 -5.62 9.72 -7.31
CA GLY A 40 -5.96 11.05 -6.84
C GLY A 40 -7.33 11.50 -7.31
N LYS A 41 -7.65 11.33 -8.60
CA LYS A 41 -8.98 11.59 -9.17
C LYS A 41 -10.09 10.82 -8.44
N LYS A 42 -9.87 9.54 -8.11
CA LYS A 42 -10.86 8.71 -7.39
C LYS A 42 -11.11 9.21 -5.95
N TYR A 43 -10.10 9.73 -5.28
CA TYR A 43 -10.22 10.24 -3.91
C TYR A 43 -10.39 11.76 -3.82
N LYS A 44 -10.52 12.46 -4.96
CA LYS A 44 -10.55 13.93 -5.05
C LYS A 44 -9.38 14.59 -4.31
N VAL A 45 -8.18 14.00 -4.44
CA VAL A 45 -6.93 14.54 -3.87
C VAL A 45 -5.88 14.69 -4.95
N THR A 46 -4.87 15.53 -4.68
CA THR A 46 -3.72 15.71 -5.58
C THR A 46 -2.87 14.44 -5.63
N ALA A 47 -2.16 14.23 -6.74
CA ALA A 47 -1.22 13.12 -6.89
C ALA A 47 -0.14 13.13 -5.80
N GLU A 48 0.33 14.32 -5.41
CA GLU A 48 1.28 14.50 -4.33
C GLU A 48 0.73 14.04 -2.99
N ARG A 49 -0.55 14.34 -2.70
CA ARG A 49 -1.18 13.83 -1.47
C ARG A 49 -1.29 12.31 -1.47
N VAL A 50 -1.52 11.68 -2.63
CA VAL A 50 -1.48 10.20 -2.75
C VAL A 50 -0.08 9.68 -2.46
N ARG A 51 0.97 10.32 -3.00
CA ARG A 51 2.38 9.94 -2.78
C ARG A 51 2.75 9.97 -1.29
N GLN A 52 2.37 11.04 -0.58
CA GLN A 52 2.60 11.16 0.86
C GLN A 52 1.93 10.03 1.66
N ILE A 53 0.69 9.67 1.29
CA ILE A 53 -0.05 8.59 1.96
C ILE A 53 0.62 7.24 1.65
N GLU A 54 1.07 7.03 0.42
CA GLU A 54 1.81 5.83 0.02
C GLU A 54 3.12 5.71 0.81
N GLU A 55 3.91 6.76 0.89
CA GLU A 55 5.18 6.80 1.64
C GLU A 55 4.97 6.50 3.13
N LYS A 56 3.99 7.15 3.75
CA LYS A 56 3.63 6.89 5.16
C LYS A 56 3.18 5.44 5.37
N ALA A 57 2.43 4.86 4.44
CA ALA A 57 1.98 3.47 4.52
C ALA A 57 3.16 2.49 4.38
N LEU A 58 4.09 2.75 3.46
CA LEU A 58 5.29 1.93 3.25
C LEU A 58 6.19 1.94 4.49
N ILE A 59 6.42 3.10 5.10
CA ILE A 59 7.22 3.21 6.33
C ILE A 59 6.63 2.34 7.44
N LYS A 60 5.31 2.42 7.68
CA LYS A 60 4.64 1.58 8.69
C LYS A 60 4.79 0.08 8.40
N PHE A 61 4.64 -0.29 7.13
CA PHE A 61 4.71 -1.68 6.71
C PHE A 61 6.12 -2.26 6.88
N ILE A 62 7.15 -1.51 6.46
CA ILE A 62 8.56 -1.90 6.64
C ILE A 62 8.92 -1.96 8.12
N ALA A 63 8.55 -0.95 8.91
CA ALA A 63 8.80 -0.93 10.36
C ALA A 63 8.22 -2.19 11.03
N LYS A 64 7.04 -2.64 10.62
CA LYS A 64 6.44 -3.87 11.15
C LYS A 64 7.19 -5.13 10.74
N ILE A 65 7.63 -5.21 9.48
CA ILE A 65 8.45 -6.34 9.01
C ILE A 65 9.76 -6.41 9.79
N CYS A 66 10.45 -5.27 9.95
CA CYS A 66 11.67 -5.19 10.74
C CYS A 66 11.43 -5.60 12.19
N GLN A 67 10.32 -5.17 12.80
CA GLN A 67 9.94 -5.62 14.14
C GLN A 67 9.79 -7.13 14.21
N LEU A 68 9.07 -7.77 13.27
CA LEU A 68 8.89 -9.22 13.27
C LEU A 68 10.24 -9.94 13.18
N ASN A 69 11.12 -9.51 12.27
CA ASN A 69 12.45 -10.09 12.09
C ASN A 69 13.42 -9.84 13.27
N LEU A 70 13.10 -8.91 14.17
CA LEU A 70 13.89 -8.63 15.38
C LEU A 70 13.50 -9.54 16.55
N PHE A 71 12.31 -10.15 16.49
CA PHE A 71 11.77 -11.02 17.55
C PHE A 71 11.74 -12.51 17.14
N ASP A 72 12.18 -12.83 15.91
CA ASP A 72 12.47 -14.18 15.41
C ASP A 72 13.97 -14.49 15.54
#